data_AF-A0A183KSG9-F1
#
_entry.id   AF-A0A183KSG9-F1
#
_cell.length_a   1.000
_cell.length_b   1.000
_cell.length_c   1.000
_cell.angle_alpha   90.00
_cell.angle_beta   90.00
_cell.angle_gamma   90.00
#
_symmetry.space_group_name_H-M   'P 1'
#
loop_
_entity.id
_entity.type
_entity.pdbx_description
1 polymer ?
#
loop_
_entity_poly.entity_id
_entity_poly.type
_entity_poly.pdbx_seq_one_letter_code
_entity_poly.pdbx_strand_id
1 'polypeptide(L)'
;MESNWKGIKEAITSTCHEVLGHKKHHHKEWITVDTLNEIQERRNEKAAINTSRTRAEKAKAQGEYTEVNRQVNRSIRADNYISYNHFIDRRPAICVNRSDRNNKVTKIMCKSMFM
;
A
#
# COMPACT_ATOMS: atom_id res chain seq x y z
N MET A 1 29.62 -27.54 -20.47
CA MET A 1 28.35 -28.00 -19.86
C MET A 1 27.77 -27.00 -18.86
N GLU A 2 28.59 -26.30 -18.06
CA GLU A 2 28.12 -25.23 -17.15
C GLU A 2 27.44 -24.05 -17.85
N SER A 3 27.91 -23.68 -19.05
CA SER A 3 27.34 -22.56 -19.83
C SER A 3 25.88 -22.79 -20.22
N ASN A 4 25.52 -24.02 -20.57
CA ASN A 4 24.16 -24.38 -20.99
C ASN A 4 23.20 -24.34 -19.80
N TRP A 5 23.65 -24.81 -18.64
CA TRP A 5 22.91 -24.73 -17.38
C TRP A 5 22.70 -23.29 -16.90
N LYS A 6 23.66 -22.39 -17.17
CA LYS A 6 23.52 -20.96 -16.89
C LYS A 6 22.43 -20.33 -17.75
N GLY A 7 22.41 -20.62 -19.06
CA GLY A 7 21.39 -20.10 -19.97
C GLY A 7 19.97 -20.54 -19.61
N ILE A 8 19.79 -21.80 -19.19
CA ILE A 8 18.48 -22.30 -18.74
C ILE A 8 18.01 -21.57 -17.48
N LYS A 9 18.89 -21.35 -16.50
CA LYS A 9 18.55 -20.59 -15.29
C LYS A 9 18.16 -19.15 -15.63
N GLU A 10 18.90 -18.49 -16.51
CA GLU A 10 18.61 -17.12 -16.95
C GLU A 10 17.27 -17.03 -17.69
N ALA A 11 16.96 -17.98 -18.58
CA ALA A 11 15.68 -18.02 -19.29
C ALA A 11 14.49 -18.21 -18.35
N ILE A 12 14.61 -19.11 -17.36
CA ILE A 12 13.58 -19.33 -16.33
C ILE A 12 13.42 -18.07 -15.48
N THR A 13 14.51 -17.50 -14.99
CA THR A 13 14.49 -16.26 -14.21
C THR A 13 13.90 -15.09 -14.99
N SER A 14 14.19 -14.97 -16.30
CA SER A 14 13.62 -13.92 -17.17
C SER A 14 12.11 -14.09 -17.33
N THR A 15 11.66 -15.31 -17.62
CA THR A 15 10.23 -15.63 -17.75
C THR A 15 9.47 -15.37 -16.45
N CYS A 16 10.06 -15.76 -15.31
CA CYS A 16 9.46 -15.50 -14.00
C CYS A 16 9.33 -14.00 -13.71
N HIS A 17 10.34 -13.18 -14.05
CA HIS A 17 10.25 -11.73 -13.88
C HIS A 17 9.21 -11.07 -14.77
N GLU A 18 9.01 -11.58 -15.99
CA GLU A 18 8.02 -11.06 -16.94
C GLU A 18 6.59 -11.43 -16.53
N VAL A 19 6.37 -12.68 -16.08
CA VAL A 19 5.05 -13.19 -15.70
C VAL A 19 4.62 -12.73 -14.30
N LEU A 20 5.51 -12.85 -13.31
CA LEU A 20 5.19 -12.47 -11.92
C LEU A 20 5.34 -10.97 -11.70
N GLY A 21 6.06 -10.28 -12.58
CA GLY A 21 6.48 -8.89 -12.41
C GLY A 21 7.48 -8.74 -11.26
N HIS A 22 8.33 -7.71 -11.33
CA HIS A 22 8.94 -7.21 -10.11
C HIS A 22 7.81 -6.61 -9.27
N LYS A 23 7.40 -7.30 -8.19
CA LYS A 23 6.68 -6.65 -7.09
C LYS A 23 7.62 -5.59 -6.55
N LYS A 24 7.53 -4.38 -7.10
CA LYS A 24 8.10 -3.20 -6.51
C LYS A 24 7.45 -3.12 -5.15
N HIS A 25 8.17 -3.56 -4.13
CA HIS A 25 7.89 -3.19 -2.76
C HIS A 25 8.16 -1.69 -2.70
N HIS A 26 7.22 -0.92 -3.27
CA HIS A 26 7.20 0.51 -3.13
C HIS A 26 7.28 0.75 -1.64
N HIS A 27 8.35 1.43 -1.22
CA HIS A 27 8.50 1.76 0.17
C HIS A 27 7.23 2.49 0.61
N LYS A 28 6.75 2.12 1.80
CA LYS A 28 5.46 2.49 2.41
C LYS A 28 5.37 3.99 2.76
N GLU A 29 5.65 4.88 1.83
CA GLU A 29 5.36 6.32 1.94
C GLU A 29 3.93 6.59 1.45
N TRP A 30 2.97 5.77 1.88
CA TRP A 30 1.56 6.08 1.62
C TRP A 30 1.02 7.10 2.63
N ILE A 31 1.72 7.26 3.75
CA ILE A 31 1.36 8.21 4.79
C ILE A 31 1.84 9.58 4.34
N THR A 32 0.91 10.52 4.22
CA THR A 32 1.20 11.90 3.86
C THR A 32 1.95 12.61 4.99
N VAL A 33 2.71 13.65 4.64
CA VAL A 33 3.44 14.46 5.61
C VAL A 33 2.48 15.06 6.66
N ASP A 34 1.27 15.44 6.23
CA ASP A 34 0.25 15.97 7.12
C ASP A 34 -0.20 14.93 8.16
N THR A 35 -0.45 13.68 7.75
CA THR A 35 -0.76 12.59 8.70
C THR A 35 0.40 12.30 9.66
N LEU A 36 1.65 12.44 9.23
CA LEU A 36 2.80 12.30 10.12
C LEU A 36 2.84 13.39 11.19
N ASN A 37 2.50 14.63 10.84
CA ASN A 37 2.38 15.74 11.79
C ASN A 37 1.27 15.48 12.82
N GLU A 38 0.08 15.06 12.38
CA GLU A 38 -1.03 14.72 13.28
C GLU A 38 -0.68 13.54 14.22
N ILE A 39 0.09 12.56 13.74
CA ILE A 39 0.59 11.45 14.59
C ILE A 39 1.53 11.98 15.68
N GLN A 40 2.36 12.97 15.36
CA GLN A 40 3.25 13.59 16.33
C GLN A 40 2.46 14.41 17.36
N GLU A 41 1.44 15.15 16.93
CA GLU A 41 0.52 15.86 17.83
C GLU A 41 -0.17 14.89 18.82
N ARG A 42 -0.69 13.76 18.33
CA ARG A 42 -1.28 12.72 19.19
C ARG A 42 -0.29 12.20 20.25
N ARG A 43 1.00 12.10 19.92
CA ARG A 43 2.05 11.68 20.88
C ARG A 43 2.26 12.75 21.95
N ASN A 44 2.24 14.03 21.58
CA ASN A 44 2.36 15.14 22.52
C ASN A 44 1.18 15.17 23.48
N GLU A 45 -0.05 14.98 23.00
CA GLU A 45 -1.26 14.89 23.84
C GLU A 45 -1.20 13.69 24.79
N LYS A 46 -0.67 12.56 24.32
CA LYS A 46 -0.47 11.39 25.17
C LYS A 46 0.54 11.67 26.29
N ALA A 47 1.59 12.45 26.00
CA ALA A 47 2.55 12.89 27.00
C ALA A 47 1.94 13.88 28.01
N ALA A 48 1.05 14.78 27.55
CA ALA A 48 0.31 15.69 28.43
C ALA A 48 -0.57 14.93 29.44
N ILE A 49 -1.29 13.90 28.99
CA ILE A 49 -2.06 13.01 29.88
C ILE A 49 -1.15 12.33 30.91
N ASN A 50 0.01 11.82 30.49
CA ASN A 50 0.92 11.13 31.39
C ASN A 50 1.58 12.07 32.41
N THR A 51 1.76 13.34 32.05
CA THR A 51 2.38 14.37 32.91
C THR A 51 1.37 15.05 33.84
N SER A 52 0.07 14.97 33.54
CA SER A 52 -1.00 15.57 34.34
C SER A 52 -0.99 15.08 35.80
N ARG A 53 -1.08 16.03 36.75
CA ARG A 53 -0.98 15.75 38.19
C ARG A 53 -2.34 15.59 38.85
N THR A 54 -3.33 16.38 38.42
CA THR A 54 -4.67 16.36 39.00
C THR A 54 -5.66 15.59 38.12
N ARG A 55 -6.75 15.07 38.71
CA ARG A 55 -7.79 14.35 37.96
C ARG A 55 -8.51 15.25 36.94
N ALA A 56 -8.66 16.53 37.23
CA ALA A 56 -9.32 17.49 36.35
C ALA A 56 -8.47 17.77 35.09
N GLU A 57 -7.16 18.02 35.26
CA GLU A 57 -6.23 18.19 34.13
C GLU A 57 -6.17 16.93 33.27
N LYS A 58 -6.13 15.75 33.90
CA LYS A 58 -6.14 14.47 33.20
C LYS A 58 -7.41 14.28 32.38
N ALA A 59 -8.57 14.64 32.92
CA ALA A 59 -9.84 14.55 32.20
C ALA A 59 -9.89 15.51 30.99
N LYS A 60 -9.35 16.73 31.14
CA LYS A 60 -9.27 17.70 30.05
C LYS A 60 -8.34 17.21 28.92
N ALA A 61 -7.12 16.80 29.26
CA ALA A 61 -6.14 16.28 28.31
C ALA A 61 -6.62 14.98 27.65
N GLN A 62 -7.38 14.15 28.39
CA GLN A 62 -8.01 12.96 27.82
C GLN A 62 -9.02 13.34 26.74
N GLY A 63 -9.83 14.38 26.96
CA GLY A 63 -10.76 14.93 25.99
C GLY A 63 -10.06 15.37 24.69
N GLU A 64 -9.01 16.18 24.83
CA GLU A 64 -8.18 16.68 23.73
C GLU A 64 -7.54 15.52 22.92
N TYR A 65 -6.96 14.53 23.61
CA TYR A 65 -6.42 13.32 22.98
C TYR A 65 -7.48 12.54 22.19
N THR A 66 -8.72 12.43 22.68
CA THR A 66 -9.78 11.73 21.94
C THR A 66 -10.05 12.37 20.59
N GLU A 67 -10.08 13.70 20.54
CA GLU A 67 -10.36 14.43 19.30
C GLU A 67 -9.20 14.32 18.31
N VAL A 68 -7.96 14.53 18.77
CA VAL A 68 -6.76 14.37 17.93
C VAL A 68 -6.64 12.92 17.42
N ASN A 69 -6.91 11.93 18.27
CA ASN A 69 -6.90 10.53 17.85
C ASN A 69 -8.01 10.21 16.83
N ARG A 70 -9.18 10.85 16.95
CA ARG A 70 -10.26 10.72 15.96
C ARG A 70 -9.81 11.27 14.60
N GLN A 71 -9.13 12.42 14.61
CA GLN A 71 -8.61 13.07 13.41
C GLN A 71 -7.52 12.23 12.72
N VAL A 72 -6.49 11.80 13.45
CA VAL A 72 -5.44 10.91 12.93
C VAL A 72 -6.03 9.66 12.26
N ASN A 73 -7.04 9.04 12.87
CA ASN A 73 -7.69 7.86 12.30
C ASN A 73 -8.45 8.14 11.00
N ARG A 74 -8.93 9.38 10.78
CA ARG A 74 -9.49 9.78 9.48
C ARG A 74 -8.41 9.95 8.44
N SER A 75 -7.33 10.66 8.77
CA SER A 75 -6.25 10.97 7.85
C SER A 75 -5.55 9.68 7.38
N ILE A 76 -5.32 8.73 8.31
CA ILE A 76 -4.85 7.38 7.99
C ILE A 76 -5.78 6.65 7.00
N ARG A 77 -7.12 6.81 7.11
CA ARG A 77 -8.05 6.19 6.14
C ARG A 77 -8.01 6.89 4.78
N ALA A 78 -7.89 8.21 4.77
CA ALA A 78 -7.80 8.99 3.53
C ALA A 78 -6.52 8.66 2.77
N ASP A 79 -5.38 8.65 3.45
CA ASP A 79 -4.08 8.26 2.91
C ASP A 79 -4.11 6.83 2.35
N ASN A 80 -4.81 5.90 3.03
CA ASN A 80 -4.98 4.54 2.55
C ASN A 80 -5.77 4.48 1.23
N TYR A 81 -6.85 5.25 1.13
CA TYR A 81 -7.65 5.36 -0.09
C TYR A 81 -6.85 5.97 -1.25
N ILE A 82 -6.10 7.05 -0.99
CA ILE A 82 -5.23 7.70 -1.98
C ILE A 82 -4.18 6.72 -2.50
N SER A 83 -3.52 5.98 -1.60
CA SER A 83 -2.53 4.99 -1.99
C SER A 83 -3.10 3.84 -2.79
N TYR A 84 -4.32 3.39 -2.48
CA TYR A 84 -4.98 2.35 -3.23
C TYR A 84 -5.29 2.81 -4.66
N ASN A 85 -5.87 4.00 -4.82
CA ASN A 85 -6.17 4.56 -6.15
C ASN A 85 -4.91 4.79 -6.99
N HIS A 86 -3.83 5.33 -6.39
CA HIS A 86 -2.54 5.49 -7.07
C HIS A 86 -1.96 4.15 -7.58
N PHE A 87 -2.19 3.07 -6.85
CA PHE A 87 -1.77 1.73 -7.28
C PHE A 87 -2.64 1.19 -8.43
N ILE A 88 -3.94 1.48 -8.42
CA ILE A 88 -4.86 1.14 -9.51
C ILE A 88 -4.50 1.91 -10.80
N ASP A 89 -4.15 3.18 -10.70
CA ASP A 89 -3.77 4.03 -11.85
C ASP A 89 -2.39 3.65 -12.42
N ARG A 90 -1.50 3.09 -11.59
CA ARG A 90 -0.20 2.56 -12.03
C ARG A 90 -0.26 1.13 -12.58
N ARG A 91 -1.43 0.47 -12.58
CA ARG A 91 -1.58 -0.84 -13.21
C ARG A 91 -1.40 -0.66 -14.72
N PRO A 92 -0.38 -1.27 -15.35
CA PRO A 92 -0.11 -1.02 -16.75
C PRO A 92 -1.32 -1.45 -17.59
N ALA A 93 -1.80 -0.54 -18.44
CA ALA A 93 -2.83 -0.80 -19.43
C ALA A 93 -2.29 -1.77 -20.51
N ILE A 94 -2.13 -3.04 -20.17
CA ILE A 94 -1.75 -4.10 -21.13
C ILE A 94 -2.96 -4.52 -22.00
N CYS A 95 -4.13 -3.90 -21.83
CA CYS A 95 -5.32 -4.21 -22.60
C CYS A 95 -5.65 -3.13 -23.65
N VAL A 96 -4.68 -2.72 -24.46
CA VAL A 96 -4.95 -1.93 -25.68
C VAL A 96 -4.37 -2.64 -26.90
N ASN A 97 -4.81 -3.88 -27.16
CA ASN A 97 -4.87 -4.41 -28.51
C ASN A 97 -6.09 -5.30 -28.67
N ARG A 98 -7.08 -4.77 -29.41
CA ARG A 98 -8.35 -5.42 -29.76
C ARG A 98 -8.17 -6.73 -30.56
N SER A 99 -6.93 -7.03 -30.97
CA SER A 99 -6.49 -8.17 -31.78
C SER A 99 -6.27 -9.48 -30.99
N ASP A 100 -6.10 -9.44 -29.67
CA ASP A 100 -5.83 -10.66 -28.86
C ASP A 100 -7.08 -11.46 -28.47
N ARG A 101 -8.28 -10.96 -28.81
CA ARG A 101 -9.56 -11.65 -28.48
C ARG A 101 -9.79 -12.96 -29.23
N ASN A 102 -8.97 -13.27 -30.24
CA ASN A 102 -9.13 -14.48 -31.06
C ASN A 102 -8.07 -15.56 -30.79
N ASN A 103 -7.08 -15.32 -29.92
CA ASN A 103 -6.09 -16.32 -29.59
C ASN A 103 -6.66 -17.33 -28.56
N LYS A 104 -6.71 -18.62 -28.90
CA LYS A 104 -7.30 -19.67 -28.05
C LYS A 104 -6.67 -19.73 -26.64
N VAL A 105 -5.43 -19.26 -26.49
CA VAL A 105 -4.68 -19.23 -25.23
C VAL A 105 -5.25 -18.19 -24.24
N THR A 106 -5.71 -17.03 -24.72
CA THR A 106 -6.27 -15.96 -23.86
C THR A 106 -7.66 -16.32 -23.33
N LYS A 107 -8.44 -17.11 -24.08
CA LYS A 107 -9.75 -17.64 -23.65
C LYS A 107 -9.67 -18.66 -22.51
N ILE A 108 -8.59 -19.44 -22.44
CA ILE A 108 -8.37 -20.42 -21.36
C ILE A 108 -7.95 -19.72 -20.06
N MET A 109 -7.07 -18.71 -20.15
CA MET A 109 -6.62 -17.93 -18.99
C MET A 109 -7.75 -17.13 -18.32
N CYS A 110 -8.66 -16.51 -19.07
CA CYS A 110 -9.77 -15.76 -18.46
C CYS A 110 -10.79 -16.67 -17.74
N LYS A 111 -10.86 -17.97 -18.06
CA LYS A 111 -11.86 -18.89 -17.50
C LYS A 111 -11.39 -19.58 -16.21
N SER A 112 -10.08 -19.71 -16.00
CA SER A 112 -9.51 -20.26 -14.74
C SER A 112 -9.32 -19.22 -13.64
N MET A 113 -9.45 -17.93 -13.95
CA MET A 113 -9.18 -16.84 -13.01
C MET A 113 -10.45 -16.28 -12.35
N PHE A 114 -11.62 -16.84 -12.67
CA PHE A 114 -12.94 -16.42 -12.14
C PHE A 114 -13.81 -17.59 -11.61
N MET A 115 -13.22 -18.75 -11.30
CA MET A 115 -13.81 -19.77 -10.42
C MET A 115 -12.95 -19.95 -9.19
#